data_AF-A0A6C0LS83-F1
#
_entry.id   AF-A0A6C0LS83-F1
#
_cell.length_a   1.000
_cell.length_b   1.000
_cell.length_c   1.000
_cell.angle_alpha   90.00
_cell.angle_beta   90.00
_cell.angle_gamma   90.00
#
_symmetry.space_group_name_H-M   'P 1'
#
loop_
_entity.id
_entity.type
_entity.pdbx_description
1 polymer ?
#
loop_
_entity_poly.entity_id
_entity_poly.type
_entity_poly.pdbx_seq_one_letter_code
_entity_poly.pdbx_strand_id
1 'polypeptide(L)'
;MYFMDLSRYSGDSIVNTVVQRFIQRSEFGQKKYGVTLDRKDLKTADWIQHMQEELMDAILYLEKLKTTLASNEASSTQEAASMSEKE
;
A
#
# COMPACT_ATOMS: atom_id res chain seq x y z
N MET A 1 -25.54 -10.89 -2.89
CA MET A 1 -24.17 -10.35 -3.02
C MET A 1 -23.64 -10.85 -4.35
N TYR A 2 -23.56 -9.99 -5.36
CA TYR A 2 -23.05 -10.40 -6.68
C TYR A 2 -21.54 -10.59 -6.58
N PHE A 3 -21.08 -11.84 -6.61
CA PHE A 3 -19.69 -12.13 -6.94
C PHE A 3 -19.49 -11.80 -8.42
N MET A 4 -18.98 -10.60 -8.71
CA MET A 4 -18.47 -10.33 -10.05
C MET A 4 -17.22 -11.15 -10.26
N ASP A 5 -17.26 -12.07 -11.23
CA ASP A 5 -16.08 -12.77 -11.72
C ASP A 5 -15.19 -11.77 -12.47
N LEU A 6 -14.33 -11.06 -11.73
CA LEU A 6 -13.38 -10.09 -12.28
C LEU A 6 -12.21 -10.78 -13.01
N SER A 7 -12.13 -12.11 -13.02
CA SER A 7 -11.03 -12.85 -13.67
C SER A 7 -10.97 -12.67 -15.19
N ARG A 8 -11.98 -12.02 -15.80
CA ARG A 8 -12.15 -11.97 -17.26
C ARG A 8 -12.03 -10.57 -17.89
N TYR A 9 -11.72 -9.53 -17.12
CA TYR A 9 -11.79 -8.16 -17.66
C TYR A 9 -10.63 -7.80 -18.61
N SER A 10 -9.41 -8.18 -18.27
CA SER A 10 -8.21 -7.80 -19.04
C SER A 10 -7.40 -8.97 -19.59
N GLY A 11 -7.72 -10.22 -19.22
CA GLY A 11 -6.86 -11.39 -19.45
C GLY A 11 -5.54 -11.37 -18.65
N ASP A 12 -5.28 -10.31 -17.90
CA ASP A 12 -4.11 -10.13 -17.02
C ASP A 12 -4.56 -10.24 -15.56
N SER A 13 -4.08 -11.27 -14.87
CA SER A 13 -4.45 -11.57 -13.48
C SER A 13 -3.96 -10.50 -12.49
N ILE A 14 -2.85 -9.83 -12.79
CA ILE A 14 -2.30 -8.76 -11.94
C ILE A 14 -3.16 -7.51 -12.08
N VAL A 15 -3.50 -7.12 -13.31
CA VAL A 15 -4.40 -6.00 -13.56
C VAL A 15 -5.76 -6.23 -12.90
N ASN A 16 -6.34 -7.41 -13.08
CA ASN A 16 -7.63 -7.76 -12.46
C ASN A 16 -7.57 -7.68 -10.92
N THR A 17 -6.47 -8.13 -10.32
CA THR A 17 -6.25 -8.03 -8.86
C THR A 17 -6.19 -6.58 -8.39
N VAL A 18 -5.48 -5.71 -9.11
CA VAL A 18 -5.37 -4.29 -8.79
C VAL A 18 -6.73 -3.59 -8.91
N VAL A 19 -7.50 -3.88 -9.97
CA VAL A 19 -8.87 -3.37 -10.15
C VAL A 19 -9.76 -3.79 -8.97
N GLN A 20 -9.69 -5.05 -8.55
CA GLN A 20 -10.45 -5.52 -7.40
C GLN A 20 -10.08 -4.78 -6.10
N ARG A 21 -8.79 -4.50 -5.89
CA ARG A 21 -8.32 -3.70 -4.74
C ARG A 21 -8.87 -2.27 -4.78
N PHE A 22 -8.94 -1.63 -5.95
CA PHE A 22 -9.57 -0.31 -6.09
C PHE A 22 -11.05 -0.33 -5.70
N ILE A 23 -11.81 -1.33 -6.17
CA ILE A 23 -13.23 -1.50 -5.83
C ILE A 23 -13.40 -1.67 -4.32
N GLN A 24 -12.65 -2.59 -3.71
CA GLN A 24 -12.71 -2.83 -2.26
C GLN A 24 -12.35 -1.60 -1.43
N ARG A 25 -11.32 -0.83 -1.83
CA ARG A 25 -10.96 0.43 -1.15
C ARG A 25 -12.07 1.47 -1.26
N SER A 26 -12.70 1.60 -2.43
CA SER A 26 -13.83 2.51 -2.63
C SER A 26 -15.02 2.12 -1.74
N GLU A 27 -15.38 0.84 -1.67
CA GLU A 27 -16.44 0.34 -0.80
C GLU A 27 -16.14 0.61 0.68
N PHE A 28 -14.89 0.41 1.12
CA PHE A 28 -14.49 0.71 2.49
C PHE A 28 -14.59 2.21 2.80
N GLY A 29 -14.10 3.08 1.91
CA GLY A 29 -14.21 4.52 2.05
C GLY A 29 -15.67 4.98 2.13
N GLN A 30 -16.53 4.45 1.25
CA GLN A 30 -17.97 4.72 1.27
C GLN A 30 -18.63 4.29 2.57
N LYS A 31 -18.31 3.08 3.08
CA LYS A 31 -18.82 2.60 4.38
C LYS A 31 -18.35 3.45 5.55
N LYS A 32 -17.10 3.95 5.51
CA LYS A 32 -16.50 4.72 6.60
C LYS A 32 -16.97 6.17 6.63
N TYR A 33 -17.07 6.82 5.47
CA TYR A 33 -17.32 8.27 5.36
C TYR A 33 -18.71 8.62 4.81
N GLY A 34 -19.47 7.64 4.32
CA GLY A 34 -20.81 7.85 3.75
C GLY A 34 -20.81 8.57 2.40
N VAL A 35 -19.66 8.77 1.77
CA VAL A 35 -19.49 9.55 0.53
C VAL A 35 -18.57 8.84 -0.47
N THR A 36 -18.77 9.12 -1.76
CA THR A 36 -17.85 8.75 -2.85
C THR A 36 -16.91 9.92 -3.18
N LEU A 37 -16.04 9.74 -4.18
CA LEU A 37 -15.27 10.86 -4.74
C LEU A 37 -16.14 11.86 -5.54
N ASP A 38 -17.40 11.53 -5.83
CA ASP A 38 -18.38 12.46 -6.45
C ASP A 38 -18.92 13.52 -5.48
N ARG A 39 -18.44 13.50 -4.22
CA ARG A 39 -18.77 14.50 -3.20
C ARG A 39 -18.41 15.91 -3.68
N LYS A 40 -19.22 16.90 -3.30
CA LYS A 40 -19.10 18.30 -3.75
C LYS A 40 -18.77 19.29 -2.64
N ASP A 41 -18.53 18.78 -1.43
CA ASP A 41 -18.29 19.55 -0.22
C ASP A 41 -16.81 19.93 -0.01
N LEU A 42 -15.88 19.24 -0.69
CA LEU A 42 -14.45 19.55 -0.67
C LEU A 42 -14.04 20.51 -1.78
N LYS A 43 -13.13 21.44 -1.46
CA LYS A 43 -12.46 22.30 -2.44
C LYS A 43 -11.21 21.60 -2.98
N THR A 44 -10.70 22.08 -4.12
CA THR A 44 -9.44 21.59 -4.70
C THR A 44 -8.27 21.58 -3.71
N ALA A 45 -8.18 22.60 -2.85
CA ALA A 45 -7.14 22.66 -1.82
C ALA A 45 -7.25 21.52 -0.79
N ASP A 46 -8.46 21.14 -0.40
CA ASP A 46 -8.68 20.03 0.55
C ASP A 46 -8.25 18.70 -0.07
N TRP A 47 -8.53 18.48 -1.36
CA TRP A 47 -8.05 17.30 -2.09
C TRP A 47 -6.53 17.23 -2.17
N ILE A 48 -5.87 18.36 -2.42
CA ILE A 48 -4.41 18.44 -2.44
C ILE A 48 -3.86 18.10 -1.05
N GLN A 49 -4.42 18.70 0.00
CA GLN A 49 -4.00 18.45 1.38
C GLN A 49 -4.14 16.97 1.74
N HIS A 50 -5.29 16.34 1.46
CA HIS A 50 -5.48 14.91 1.71
C HIS A 50 -4.48 14.05 0.95
N MET A 51 -4.17 14.39 -0.32
CA MET A 51 -3.17 13.63 -1.08
C MET A 51 -1.76 13.81 -0.52
N GLN A 52 -1.40 15.02 -0.06
CA GLN A 52 -0.11 15.26 0.61
C GLN A 52 0.01 14.42 1.88
N GLU A 53 -1.05 14.32 2.68
CA GLU A 53 -1.10 13.48 3.88
C GLU A 53 -0.89 12.00 3.56
N GLU A 54 -1.60 11.46 2.56
CA GLU A 54 -1.44 10.07 2.13
C GLU A 54 -0.02 9.79 1.57
N LEU A 55 0.61 10.77 0.89
CA LEU A 55 2.00 10.66 0.45
C LEU A 55 3.00 10.68 1.62
N MET A 56 2.73 11.47 2.66
CA MET A 56 3.55 11.44 3.88
C MET A 56 3.49 10.07 4.55
N ASP A 57 2.30 9.47 4.67
CA ASP A 57 2.14 8.11 5.19
C ASP A 57 2.93 7.09 4.35
N ALA A 58 2.87 7.20 3.02
CA ALA A 58 3.66 6.34 2.12
C ALA A 58 5.17 6.48 2.36
N ILE A 59 5.68 7.70 2.56
CA ILE A 59 7.09 7.96 2.89
C ILE A 59 7.47 7.29 4.22
N LEU A 60 6.62 7.38 5.25
CA LEU A 60 6.86 6.73 6.54
C LEU A 60 6.97 5.20 6.40
N TYR A 61 6.12 4.57 5.59
CA TYR A 61 6.23 3.13 5.29
C TYR A 61 7.55 2.78 4.59
N LEU A 62 7.96 3.59 3.61
CA LEU A 62 9.24 3.39 2.91
C LEU A 62 10.43 3.51 3.85
N GLU A 63 10.44 4.53 4.73
CA GLU A 63 11.53 4.72 5.70
C GLU A 63 11.60 3.56 6.71
N LYS A 64 10.44 3.05 7.15
CA LYS A 64 10.38 1.86 8.01
C LYS A 64 10.98 0.63 7.31
N LEU A 65 10.62 0.40 6.04
CA LEU A 65 11.14 -0.74 5.26
C LEU A 65 12.66 -0.61 5.07
N LYS A 66 13.13 0.56 4.66
CA LYS A 66 14.56 0.86 4.49
C LYS A 66 15.37 0.61 5.77
N THR A 67 14.86 1.10 6.92
CA THR A 67 15.50 0.90 8.23
C THR A 67 15.54 -0.58 8.62
N THR A 68 14.45 -1.31 8.37
CA THR A 68 14.35 -2.74 8.70
C THR A 68 15.27 -3.58 7.83
N LEU A 69 15.37 -3.28 6.53
CA LEU A 69 16.29 -3.95 5.62
C LEU A 69 17.75 -3.73 6.02
N ALA A 70 18.15 -2.48 6.32
CA ALA A 70 19.50 -2.18 6.77
C ALA A 70 19.88 -2.90 8.08
N SER A 71 18.91 -3.03 9.01
CA SER A 71 19.12 -3.77 10.26
C SER A 71 19.29 -5.27 10.03
N ASN A 72 18.54 -5.85 9.08
CA ASN A 72 18.64 -7.26 8.71
C ASN A 72 19.95 -7.58 7.98
N GLU A 73 20.42 -6.68 7.11
CA GLU A 73 21.72 -6.82 6.44
C GLU A 73 22.88 -6.78 7.46
N ALA A 74 22.82 -5.87 8.43
CA ALA A 74 23.84 -5.77 9.49
C ALA A 74 23.89 -7.01 10.40
N SER A 75 22.74 -7.61 10.72
CA SER A 75 22.66 -8.82 11.55
C SER A 75 23.12 -10.09 10.80
N SER A 76 22.81 -10.20 9.51
CA SER A 76 23.31 -11.32 8.67
C SER A 76 24.83 -11.32 8.47
N THR A 77 25.48 -10.14 8.53
CA THR A 77 26.93 -10.00 8.36
C THR A 77 27.70 -10.42 9.63
N GLN A 78 27.12 -10.22 10.82
CA GLN A 78 27.75 -10.61 12.10
C GLN A 78 27.68 -12.12 12.34
N GLU A 79 26.59 -12.79 11.94
CA GLU A 79 26.46 -14.24 12.03
C GLU A 79 27.47 -14.95 11.12
N ALA A 80 27.65 -14.47 9.88
CA ALA A 80 28.62 -15.02 8.93
C ALA A 80 30.08 -14.90 9.41
N ALA A 81 30.45 -13.77 10.02
CA ALA A 81 31.80 -13.56 10.57
C ALA A 81 32.08 -14.46 11.79
N SER A 82 31.06 -14.69 12.65
CA SER A 82 31.21 -15.55 13.83
C SER A 82 31.34 -17.05 13.52
N MET A 83 30.89 -17.48 12.34
CA MET A 83 31.02 -18.86 11.86
C MET A 83 32.38 -19.15 11.21
N SER A 84 33.06 -18.15 10.64
CA SER A 84 34.39 -18.33 10.04
C SER A 84 35.55 -18.35 11.03
N GLU A 85 35.33 -17.92 12.28
CA GLU A 85 36.37 -17.92 13.34
C GLU A 85 36.42 -19.23 14.16
N LYS A 86 35.58 -20.22 13.81
CA LYS A 86 35.49 -21.51 14.52
C LYS A 86 36.13 -22.70 13.78
N GLU A 87 36.83 -22.46 12.68
CA GLU A 87 37.66 -23.47 11.97
C GLU A 87 39.16 -23.15 12.11
#